data_AF-A0A5R8LR28-F1
#
_entry.id   AF-A0A5R8LR28-F1
#
_cell.length_a   1.000
_cell.length_b   1.000
_cell.length_c   1.000
_cell.angle_alpha   90.00
_cell.angle_beta   90.00
_cell.angle_gamma   90.00
#
_symmetry.space_group_name_H-M   'P 1'
#
loop_
_entity.id
_entity.type
_entity.pdbx_description
1 polymer ?
#
loop_
_entity_poly.entity_id
_entity_poly.type
_entity_poly.pdbx_seq_one_letter_code
_entity_poly.pdbx_strand_id
1 'polypeptide(L)'
;MKVVYPSLVEQFYEGLKSEGVTVGKDEVYRTMVETNLIDENGVPTQYALDNGFIKCNEPESLAELKELYPNLQKYSDDHFMKTDEGWYADAFVLRSESMLLLNDPATSETDKLNARIVLNHIKEDDADD
;
A
#
# COMPACT_ATOMS: atom_id res chain seq x y z
N MET A 1 -3.27 24.21 -15.96
CA MET A 1 -3.58 22.86 -15.47
C MET A 1 -2.29 22.29 -14.89
N LYS A 2 -2.26 21.95 -13.59
CA LYS A 2 -1.07 21.37 -12.95
C LYS A 2 -1.17 19.86 -13.11
N VAL A 3 -0.32 19.27 -13.93
CA VAL A 3 -0.22 17.81 -14.04
C VAL A 3 0.32 17.30 -12.70
N VAL A 4 -0.38 16.34 -12.10
CA VAL A 4 0.06 15.66 -10.88
C VAL A 4 0.60 14.31 -11.30
N TYR A 5 1.88 14.07 -11.09
CA TYR A 5 2.51 12.78 -11.42
C TYR A 5 2.40 11.81 -10.23
N PRO A 6 2.39 10.49 -10.49
CA PRO A 6 2.49 9.48 -9.46
C PRO A 6 3.73 9.69 -8.57
N SER A 7 3.61 9.39 -7.27
CA SER A 7 4.70 9.60 -6.31
C SER A 7 6.01 8.90 -6.69
N LEU A 8 5.94 7.76 -7.38
CA LEU A 8 7.10 7.04 -7.89
C LEU A 8 7.85 7.80 -8.97
N VAL A 9 7.13 8.49 -9.87
CA VAL A 9 7.72 9.33 -10.92
C VAL A 9 8.41 10.53 -10.28
N GLU A 10 7.80 11.14 -9.26
CA GLU A 10 8.39 12.24 -8.50
C GLU A 10 9.70 11.82 -7.80
N GLN A 11 9.70 10.65 -7.14
CA GLN A 11 10.89 10.11 -6.50
C GLN A 11 12.02 9.82 -7.50
N PHE A 12 11.71 9.16 -8.62
CA PHE A 12 12.69 8.83 -9.64
C PHE A 12 13.27 10.09 -10.30
N TYR A 13 12.42 11.09 -10.55
CA TYR A 13 12.82 12.40 -11.06
C TYR A 13 13.77 13.14 -10.12
N GLU A 14 13.47 13.23 -8.82
CA GLU A 14 14.36 13.88 -7.87
C GLU A 14 15.70 13.14 -7.72
N GLY A 15 15.69 11.80 -7.81
CA GLY A 15 16.91 10.98 -7.88
C GLY A 15 17.79 11.35 -9.07
N LEU A 16 17.24 11.31 -10.29
CA LEU A 16 17.96 11.67 -11.52
C LEU A 16 18.51 13.10 -11.47
N LYS A 17 17.72 14.04 -10.96
CA LYS A 17 18.13 15.43 -10.79
C LYS A 17 19.28 15.59 -9.80
N SER A 18 19.30 14.80 -8.72
CA SER A 18 20.40 14.79 -7.74
C SER A 18 21.72 14.28 -8.35
N GLU A 19 21.63 13.40 -9.35
CA GLU A 19 22.76 12.91 -10.14
C GLU A 19 23.19 13.87 -11.26
N GLY A 20 22.52 15.01 -11.40
CA GLY A 20 22.80 16.02 -12.43
C GLY A 20 22.19 15.70 -13.80
N VAL A 21 21.33 14.69 -13.90
CA VAL A 21 20.59 14.38 -15.13
C VAL A 21 19.50 15.44 -15.36
N THR A 22 19.52 16.07 -16.52
CA THR A 22 18.51 17.05 -16.92
C THR A 22 17.46 16.36 -17.80
N VAL A 23 16.36 15.94 -17.19
CA VAL A 23 15.23 15.25 -17.84
C VAL A 23 13.91 15.87 -17.37
N GLY A 24 12.85 15.82 -18.18
CA GLY A 24 11.51 16.28 -17.79
C GLY A 24 10.69 15.18 -17.09
N LYS A 25 9.77 15.54 -16.20
CA LYS A 25 8.87 14.58 -15.52
C LYS A 25 8.03 13.73 -16.48
N ASP A 26 7.58 14.32 -17.59
CA ASP A 26 6.87 13.58 -18.64
C ASP A 26 7.73 12.48 -19.27
N GLU A 27 9.03 12.73 -19.41
CA GLU A 27 9.97 11.77 -19.98
C GLU A 27 10.32 10.68 -18.98
N VAL A 28 10.44 11.02 -17.69
CA VAL A 28 10.58 10.03 -16.61
C VAL A 28 9.36 9.10 -16.58
N TYR A 29 8.14 9.65 -16.58
CA TYR A 29 6.92 8.84 -16.59
C TYR A 29 6.86 7.91 -17.80
N ARG A 30 7.06 8.44 -19.02
CA ARG A 30 7.06 7.59 -20.24
C ARG A 30 8.11 6.49 -20.17
N THR A 31 9.32 6.81 -19.72
CA THR A 31 10.40 5.83 -19.60
C THR A 31 10.04 4.74 -18.60
N MET A 32 9.46 5.08 -17.45
CA MET A 32 9.05 4.09 -16.44
C MET A 32 7.91 3.18 -16.94
N VAL A 33 7.00 3.70 -17.76
CA VAL A 33 5.96 2.88 -18.43
C VAL A 33 6.58 1.98 -19.51
N GLU A 34 7.42 2.53 -20.38
CA GLU A 34 8.08 1.80 -21.48
C GLU A 34 9.02 0.69 -20.97
N THR A 35 9.65 0.91 -19.83
CA THR A 35 10.54 -0.08 -19.17
C THR A 35 9.78 -1.05 -18.27
N ASN A 36 8.45 -1.00 -18.26
CA ASN A 36 7.57 -1.85 -17.46
C ASN A 36 7.86 -1.73 -15.94
N LEU A 37 8.34 -0.58 -15.47
CA LEU A 37 8.54 -0.33 -14.04
C LEU A 37 7.22 0.06 -13.37
N ILE A 38 6.41 0.86 -14.06
CA ILE A 38 5.04 1.21 -13.65
C ILE A 38 4.07 0.95 -14.80
N ASP A 39 2.78 0.81 -14.49
CA ASP A 39 1.71 0.78 -15.48
C ASP A 39 1.28 2.21 -15.90
N GLU A 40 0.31 2.29 -16.81
CA GLU A 40 -0.24 3.58 -17.28
C GLU A 40 -0.89 4.40 -16.14
N ASN A 41 -1.30 3.76 -15.04
CA ASN A 41 -1.87 4.44 -13.87
C ASN A 41 -0.79 4.91 -12.88
N GLY A 42 0.48 4.58 -13.13
CA GLY A 42 1.60 4.90 -12.25
C GLY A 42 1.79 3.95 -11.08
N VAL A 43 1.18 2.77 -11.14
CA VAL A 43 1.31 1.70 -10.14
C VAL A 43 2.51 0.82 -10.51
N PRO A 44 3.38 0.41 -9.56
CA PRO A 44 4.45 -0.54 -9.83
C PRO A 44 3.93 -1.82 -10.50
N THR A 45 4.62 -2.29 -11.52
CA THR A 45 4.30 -3.60 -12.10
C THR A 45 4.85 -4.72 -11.23
N GLN A 46 4.28 -5.93 -11.35
CA GLN A 46 4.84 -7.11 -10.68
C GLN A 46 6.30 -7.37 -11.07
N TYR A 47 6.67 -7.10 -12.33
CA TYR A 47 8.06 -7.18 -12.80
C TYR A 47 9.00 -6.27 -12.00
N ALA A 48 8.58 -5.05 -11.70
CA ALA A 48 9.38 -4.10 -10.92
C ALA A 48 9.56 -4.53 -9.47
N LEU A 49 8.52 -5.14 -8.89
CA LEU A 49 8.54 -5.66 -7.52
C LEU A 49 9.41 -6.92 -7.42
N ASP A 50 9.22 -7.89 -8.31
CA ASP A 50 9.92 -9.18 -8.30
C ASP A 50 11.43 -9.02 -8.48
N ASN A 51 11.85 -8.04 -9.27
CA ASN A 51 13.26 -7.74 -9.52
C ASN A 51 13.84 -6.72 -8.52
N GLY A 52 13.03 -6.23 -7.57
CA GLY A 52 13.46 -5.27 -6.55
C GLY A 52 13.83 -3.88 -7.09
N PHE A 53 13.39 -3.54 -8.31
CA PHE A 53 13.60 -2.22 -8.90
C PHE A 53 12.79 -1.13 -8.21
N ILE A 54 11.60 -1.51 -7.73
CA ILE A 54 10.76 -0.66 -6.91
C ILE A 54 10.44 -1.44 -5.64
N LYS A 55 10.73 -0.84 -4.48
CA LYS A 55 10.08 -1.25 -3.25
C LYS A 55 8.79 -0.46 -3.15
N CYS A 56 7.67 -1.13 -2.86
CA CYS A 56 6.53 -0.40 -2.29
C CYS A 56 7.04 0.16 -0.97
N ASN A 57 7.37 1.45 -0.95
CA ASN A 57 7.75 2.12 0.28
C ASN A 57 6.57 2.00 1.22
N GLU A 58 6.75 1.16 2.22
CA GLU A 58 5.83 1.07 3.31
C GLU A 58 5.80 2.43 4.02
N PRO A 59 4.62 2.92 4.43
CA PRO A 59 4.52 4.19 5.14
C PRO A 59 5.49 4.23 6.33
N GLU A 60 6.27 5.30 6.42
CA GLU A 60 7.30 5.41 7.45
C GLU A 60 6.68 5.75 8.81
N SER A 61 5.49 6.34 8.81
CA SER A 61 4.73 6.73 9.99
C SER A 61 3.28 6.23 9.95
N LEU A 62 2.66 6.13 11.13
CA LEU A 62 1.25 5.77 11.25
C LEU A 62 0.33 6.78 10.57
N ALA A 63 0.73 8.06 10.55
CA ALA A 63 -0.01 9.11 9.86
C ALA A 63 -0.08 8.83 8.35
N GLU A 64 1.06 8.50 7.73
CA GLU A 64 1.12 8.11 6.31
C GLU A 64 0.31 6.84 6.03
N LEU A 65 0.37 5.84 6.92
CA LEU A 65 -0.45 4.63 6.81
C LEU A 65 -1.96 4.98 6.79
N LYS A 66 -2.40 5.84 7.70
CA LYS A 66 -3.80 6.27 7.81
C LYS A 66 -4.23 7.23 6.70
N GLU A 67 -3.31 7.91 6.03
CA GLU A 67 -3.58 8.65 4.79
C GLU A 67 -3.81 7.71 3.60
N LEU A 68 -3.03 6.63 3.50
CA LEU A 68 -3.18 5.61 2.45
C LEU A 68 -4.43 4.75 2.64
N TYR A 69 -4.82 4.48 3.89
CA TYR A 69 -5.99 3.68 4.23
C TYR A 69 -6.95 4.46 5.13
N PRO A 70 -7.79 5.35 4.56
CA PRO A 70 -8.68 6.23 5.34
C PRO A 70 -9.66 5.49 6.26
N ASN A 71 -10.03 4.25 5.93
CA ASN A 71 -10.85 3.39 6.78
C ASN A 71 -10.22 3.11 8.15
N LEU A 72 -8.88 3.23 8.27
CA LEU A 72 -8.15 3.01 9.51
C LEU A 72 -8.12 4.24 10.44
N GLN A 73 -8.48 5.43 9.95
CA GLN A 73 -8.44 6.68 10.73
C GLN A 73 -9.35 6.66 11.96
N LYS A 74 -10.40 5.84 11.94
CA LYS A 74 -11.36 5.72 13.05
C LYS A 74 -10.83 4.93 14.26
N TYR A 75 -9.68 4.27 14.13
CA TYR A 75 -9.07 3.48 15.20
C TYR A 75 -8.02 4.27 15.98
N SER A 76 -7.90 4.01 17.28
CA SER A 76 -6.82 4.56 18.11
C SER A 76 -5.45 4.14 17.56
N ASP A 77 -4.44 4.98 17.76
CA ASP A 77 -3.06 4.69 17.37
C ASP A 77 -2.49 3.48 18.11
N ASP A 78 -2.97 3.21 19.33
CA ASP A 78 -2.52 2.09 20.18
C ASP A 78 -2.76 0.70 19.56
N HIS A 79 -3.61 0.61 18.53
CA HIS A 79 -3.88 -0.65 17.82
C HIS A 79 -2.85 -0.96 16.73
N PHE A 80 -1.93 -0.05 16.45
CA PHE A 80 -0.97 -0.20 15.36
C PHE A 80 0.45 -0.24 15.89
N MET A 81 1.27 -1.14 15.34
CA MET A 81 2.68 -1.23 15.65
C MET A 81 3.50 -1.35 14.37
N LYS A 82 4.64 -0.67 14.34
CA LYS A 82 5.64 -0.83 13.27
C LYS A 82 6.72 -1.80 13.75
N THR A 83 7.02 -2.78 12.92
CA THR A 83 8.09 -3.77 13.11
C THR A 83 9.05 -3.71 11.93
N ASP A 84 10.14 -4.49 11.98
CA ASP A 84 11.08 -4.62 10.85
C ASP A 84 10.44 -5.30 9.62
N GLU A 85 9.33 -6.02 9.81
CA GLU A 85 8.54 -6.67 8.74
C GLU A 85 7.38 -5.80 8.25
N GLY A 86 7.13 -4.68 8.93
CA GLY A 86 6.11 -3.70 8.56
C GLY A 86 5.09 -3.36 9.65
N TRP A 87 3.99 -2.74 9.24
CA TRP A 87 2.87 -2.28 10.05
C TRP A 87 1.91 -3.43 10.32
N TYR A 88 1.68 -3.66 11.60
CA TYR A 88 0.70 -4.60 12.11
C TYR A 88 -0.43 -3.83 12.80
N ALA A 89 -1.64 -4.32 12.63
CA ALA A 89 -2.80 -3.92 13.40
C ALA A 89 -3.22 -5.09 14.30
N ASP A 90 -3.72 -4.79 15.49
CA ASP A 90 -4.16 -5.84 16.41
C ASP A 90 -5.44 -6.57 15.94
N ALA A 91 -5.76 -7.65 16.65
CA ALA A 91 -6.94 -8.48 16.35
C ALA A 91 -8.25 -7.69 16.38
N PHE A 92 -8.36 -6.62 17.17
CA PHE A 92 -9.56 -5.79 17.23
C PHE A 92 -9.80 -5.06 15.90
N VAL A 93 -8.76 -4.43 15.33
CA VAL A 93 -8.85 -3.76 14.04
C VAL A 93 -9.12 -4.76 12.93
N LEU A 94 -8.35 -5.85 12.87
CA LEU A 94 -8.51 -6.90 11.85
C LEU A 94 -9.91 -7.52 11.86
N ARG A 95 -10.45 -7.82 13.05
CA ARG A 95 -11.82 -8.35 13.21
C ARG A 95 -12.87 -7.33 12.76
N SER A 96 -12.69 -6.06 13.12
CA SER A 96 -13.65 -5.00 12.80
C SER A 96 -13.72 -4.72 11.30
N GLU A 97 -12.58 -4.57 10.63
CA GLU A 97 -12.52 -4.34 9.18
C GLU A 97 -13.03 -5.55 8.38
N SER A 98 -12.68 -6.76 8.81
CA SER A 98 -13.20 -7.99 8.19
C SER A 98 -14.73 -8.08 8.27
N MET A 99 -15.32 -7.71 9.42
CA MET A 99 -16.76 -7.67 9.57
C MET A 99 -17.42 -6.60 8.68
N LEU A 100 -16.77 -5.45 8.48
CA LEU A 100 -17.29 -4.42 7.57
C LEU A 100 -17.31 -4.92 6.13
N LEU A 101 -16.23 -5.55 5.66
CA LEU A 101 -16.15 -6.15 4.33
C LEU A 101 -17.23 -7.21 4.10
N LEU A 102 -17.51 -8.05 5.10
CA LEU A 102 -18.54 -9.09 5.00
C LEU A 102 -19.96 -8.55 4.98
N ASN A 103 -20.20 -7.40 5.60
CA ASN A 103 -21.52 -6.77 5.67
C ASN A 103 -21.81 -5.79 4.52
N ASP A 104 -20.79 -5.38 3.77
CA ASP A 104 -20.97 -4.54 2.60
C ASP A 104 -21.33 -5.40 1.36
N PRO A 105 -22.54 -5.21 0.78
CA PRO A 105 -22.96 -5.96 -0.41
C PRO A 105 -22.12 -5.66 -1.66
N ALA A 106 -21.42 -4.51 -1.71
CA ALA A 106 -20.56 -4.13 -2.82
C ALA A 106 -19.18 -4.81 -2.79
N THR A 107 -18.80 -5.40 -1.65
CA THR A 107 -17.52 -6.13 -1.51
C THR A 107 -17.47 -7.34 -2.44
N SER A 108 -16.32 -7.55 -3.07
CA SER A 108 -16.09 -8.70 -3.95
C SER A 108 -16.08 -10.03 -3.18
N GLU A 109 -16.40 -11.14 -3.84
CA GLU A 109 -16.36 -12.45 -3.19
C GLU A 109 -14.94 -12.87 -2.77
N THR A 110 -13.92 -12.43 -3.49
CA THR A 110 -12.51 -12.63 -3.11
C THR A 110 -12.18 -11.92 -1.81
N ASP A 111 -12.59 -10.66 -1.66
CA ASP A 111 -12.34 -9.89 -0.43
C ASP A 111 -13.12 -10.45 0.75
N LYS A 112 -14.35 -10.91 0.52
CA LYS A 112 -15.13 -11.63 1.55
C LYS A 112 -14.48 -12.95 1.96
N LEU A 113 -13.87 -13.68 1.03
CA LEU A 113 -13.11 -14.90 1.35
C LEU A 113 -11.89 -14.55 2.22
N ASN A 114 -11.13 -13.53 1.85
CA ASN A 114 -9.97 -13.07 2.61
C ASN A 114 -10.38 -12.64 4.03
N ALA A 115 -11.46 -11.87 4.18
CA ALA A 115 -11.99 -11.48 5.48
C ALA A 115 -12.36 -12.69 6.37
N ARG A 116 -12.92 -13.77 5.79
CA ARG A 116 -13.23 -15.01 6.54
C ARG A 116 -11.96 -15.74 6.98
N ILE A 117 -10.91 -15.76 6.15
CA ILE A 117 -9.62 -16.37 6.49
C ILE A 117 -9.01 -15.64 7.68
N VAL A 118 -8.95 -14.30 7.64
CA VAL A 118 -8.46 -13.47 8.74
C VAL A 118 -9.24 -13.75 10.03
N LEU A 119 -10.58 -13.77 9.97
CA LEU A 119 -11.41 -14.05 11.14
C LEU A 119 -11.23 -15.46 11.72
N ASN A 120 -10.90 -16.45 10.89
CA ASN A 120 -10.60 -17.80 11.37
C ASN A 120 -9.25 -17.85 12.06
N HIS A 121 -8.23 -17.20 11.50
CA HIS A 121 -6.90 -17.15 12.11
C HIS A 121 -6.92 -16.51 13.50
N ILE A 122 -7.62 -15.38 13.66
CA ILE A 122 -7.78 -14.71 14.96
C ILE A 122 -8.45 -15.63 16.00
N LYS A 123 -9.40 -16.48 15.58
CA LYS A 123 -10.07 -17.41 16.51
C LYS A 123 -9.18 -18.56 16.96
N GLU A 124 -8.22 -18.96 16.11
CA GLU A 124 -7.25 -19.99 16.47
C GLU A 124 -6.25 -19.43 17.49
N ASP A 125 -5.79 -18.19 17.31
CA ASP A 125 -4.92 -17.51 18.28
C ASP A 125 -5.60 -17.32 19.65
N ASP A 126 -6.89 -16.98 19.67
CA ASP A 126 -7.69 -16.85 20.91
C ASP A 126 -7.94 -18.21 21.62
N ALA A 127 -7.66 -19.36 20.98
CA ALA A 127 -7.94 -20.69 21.54
C ALA A 127 -6.71 -21.37 22.19
N ASP A 128 -5.52 -20.81 21.98
CA ASP A 128 -4.25 -21.34 22.50
C ASP A 128 -3.75 -20.61 23.78
N ASP A 129 -4.53 -19.64 24.29
CA ASP A 129 -4.34 -18.93 25.58
C ASP A 129 -5.27 -19.47 26.70
#